data_AF-A0A1U9LFY7-F1
#
_entry.id   AF-A0A1U9LFY7-F1
#
_cell.length_a   1.000
_cell.length_b   1.000
_cell.length_c   1.000
_cell.angle_alpha   90.00
_cell.angle_beta   90.00
_cell.angle_gamma   90.00
#
_symmetry.space_group_name_H-M   'P 1'
#
loop_
_entity.id
_entity.type
_entity.pdbx_description
1 polymer ?
#
loop_
_entity_poly.entity_id
_entity_poly.type
_entity_poly.pdbx_seq_one_letter_code
_entity_poly.pdbx_strand_id
1 'polypeptide(L)'
;MSLPTPVTYPADLCSAAAGWRPLPGSKAYVREQVRMDCATLGQVAACLRGTVGQITPLLETLYFRAAPLAVLDCCATLEALAQEVEQDDVQTITERGREQLQVL
;
A
#
# COMPACT_ATOMS: atom_id res chain seq x y z
N MET A 1 28.45 46.16 32.48
CA MET A 1 27.66 45.21 33.27
C MET A 1 26.91 44.33 32.29
N SER A 2 27.35 43.09 32.10
CA SER A 2 26.81 42.18 31.08
C SER A 2 25.82 41.22 31.73
N LEU A 3 24.61 41.12 31.16
CA LEU A 3 23.58 40.17 31.56
C LEU A 3 23.98 38.74 31.14
N PRO A 4 23.64 37.70 31.90
CA PRO A 4 23.90 36.33 31.49
C PRO A 4 22.98 35.93 30.33
N THR A 5 23.57 35.36 29.27
CA THR A 5 22.87 34.75 28.14
C THR A 5 21.93 33.63 28.61
N PRO A 6 20.72 33.51 28.04
CA PRO A 6 19.80 32.44 28.39
C PRO A 6 20.38 31.10 27.92
N VAL A 7 20.43 30.12 28.84
CA VAL A 7 20.75 28.73 28.51
C VAL A 7 19.67 28.22 27.56
N THR A 8 20.02 28.01 26.29
CA THR A 8 19.18 27.31 25.34
C THR A 8 19.14 25.84 25.76
N TYR A 9 18.04 25.40 26.36
CA TYR A 9 17.77 23.99 26.52
C TYR A 9 17.67 23.37 25.12
N PRO A 10 18.35 22.24 24.83
CA PRO A 10 18.05 21.52 23.61
C PRO A 10 16.57 21.14 23.67
N ALA A 11 15.83 21.52 22.64
CA ALA A 11 14.46 21.06 22.42
C ALA A 11 14.50 19.58 22.02
N ASP A 12 14.97 18.74 22.94
CA ASP A 12 15.11 17.29 22.80
C ASP A 12 13.97 16.58 23.55
N LEU A 13 12.76 17.14 23.43
CA LEU A 13 11.54 16.59 24.01
C LEU A 13 10.41 16.60 22.98
N CYS A 14 10.70 16.08 21.78
CA CYS A 14 9.66 15.48 20.94
C CYS A 14 10.16 14.17 20.28
N SER A 15 11.12 13.50 20.92
CA SER A 15 11.49 12.10 20.62
C SER A 15 10.56 11.14 21.38
N ALA A 16 9.26 11.29 21.20
CA ALA A 16 8.27 10.34 21.68
C ALA A 16 6.94 10.42 20.90
N ALA A 17 6.98 10.40 19.57
CA ALA A 17 5.99 9.60 18.83
C ALA A 17 6.33 8.10 19.04
N ALA A 18 6.51 7.70 20.30
CA ALA A 18 6.80 6.36 20.71
C ALA A 18 5.50 5.57 20.65
N GLY A 19 5.17 5.07 19.46
CA GLY A 19 4.75 3.67 19.30
C GLY A 19 3.53 3.19 20.05
N TRP A 20 2.53 4.02 20.34
CA TRP A 20 1.24 3.52 20.82
C TRP A 20 0.48 2.91 19.63
N ARG A 21 0.78 1.65 19.33
CA ARG A 21 -0.09 0.85 18.47
C ARG A 21 -1.41 0.62 19.21
N PRO A 22 -2.56 0.73 18.53
CA PRO A 22 -3.82 0.39 19.14
C PRO A 22 -3.79 -1.03 19.74
N LEU A 23 -4.48 -1.24 20.84
CA LEU A 23 -4.56 -2.56 21.46
C LEU A 23 -5.25 -3.55 20.51
N PRO A 24 -4.69 -4.75 20.30
CA PRO A 24 -5.35 -5.79 19.50
C PRO A 24 -6.79 -6.02 19.96
N GLY A 25 -7.71 -6.16 19.00
CA GLY A 25 -9.14 -6.33 19.27
C GLY A 25 -9.90 -5.03 19.58
N SER A 26 -9.23 -3.89 19.76
CA SER A 26 -9.92 -2.59 19.85
C SER A 26 -10.42 -2.12 18.48
N LYS A 27 -11.46 -1.26 18.48
CA LYS A 27 -11.94 -0.61 17.25
C LYS A 27 -10.85 0.20 16.54
N ALA A 28 -9.97 0.85 17.30
CA ALA A 28 -8.85 1.60 16.76
C ALA A 28 -7.84 0.68 16.05
N TYR A 29 -7.62 -0.53 16.58
CA TYR A 29 -6.76 -1.53 15.95
C TYR A 29 -7.35 -2.03 14.64
N VAL A 30 -8.64 -2.39 14.62
CA VAL A 30 -9.29 -2.88 13.40
C VAL A 30 -9.24 -1.84 12.28
N ARG A 31 -9.51 -0.56 12.59
CA ARG A 31 -9.41 0.52 11.60
C ARG A 31 -7.99 0.66 11.03
N GLU A 32 -6.98 0.55 11.89
CA GLU A 32 -5.60 0.63 11.45
C GLU A 32 -5.18 -0.58 10.61
N GLN A 33 -5.63 -1.79 10.96
CA GLN A 33 -5.37 -2.98 10.14
C GLN A 33 -6.02 -2.88 8.76
N VAL A 34 -7.29 -2.50 8.68
CA VAL A 34 -7.99 -2.27 7.41
C VAL A 34 -7.23 -1.26 6.54
N ARG A 35 -6.77 -0.15 7.14
CA ARG A 35 -5.97 0.86 6.44
C ARG A 35 -4.65 0.28 5.90
N MET A 36 -3.96 -0.51 6.71
CA MET A 36 -2.69 -1.15 6.32
C MET A 36 -2.88 -2.19 5.22
N ASP A 37 -3.93 -3.01 5.30
CA ASP A 37 -4.25 -4.02 4.31
C ASP A 37 -4.60 -3.36 2.97
N CYS A 38 -5.47 -2.34 2.97
CA CYS A 38 -5.78 -1.57 1.75
C CYS A 38 -4.53 -0.90 1.15
N ALA A 39 -3.64 -0.36 1.98
CA ALA A 39 -2.38 0.22 1.51
C ALA A 39 -1.46 -0.85 0.88
N THR A 40 -1.44 -2.06 1.44
CA THR A 40 -0.68 -3.20 0.91
C THR A 40 -1.25 -3.65 -0.43
N LEU A 41 -2.58 -3.76 -0.56
CA LEU A 41 -3.23 -4.06 -1.84
C LEU A 41 -2.90 -3.01 -2.91
N GLY A 42 -2.88 -1.73 -2.55
CA GLY A 42 -2.43 -0.66 -3.44
C GLY A 42 -0.97 -0.83 -3.89
N GLN A 43 -0.07 -1.27 -3.01
CA GLN A 43 1.32 -1.59 -3.38
C GLN A 43 1.40 -2.78 -4.33
N VAL A 44 0.58 -3.82 -4.12
CA VAL A 44 0.50 -4.99 -5.01
C VAL A 44 0.06 -4.55 -6.40
N ALA A 45 -1.03 -3.78 -6.51
CA ALA A 45 -1.51 -3.29 -7.80
C ALA A 45 -0.48 -2.41 -8.53
N ALA A 46 0.20 -1.51 -7.81
CA ALA A 46 1.28 -0.71 -8.36
C ALA A 46 2.44 -1.58 -8.87
N CYS A 47 2.80 -2.64 -8.15
CA CYS A 47 3.82 -3.61 -8.56
C CYS A 47 3.43 -4.36 -9.84
N LEU A 48 2.16 -4.78 -9.96
CA LEU A 48 1.65 -5.43 -11.17
C LEU A 48 1.76 -4.49 -12.38
N ARG A 49 1.29 -3.24 -12.25
CA ARG A 49 1.40 -2.23 -13.32
C ARG A 49 2.86 -1.91 -13.67
N GLY A 50 3.73 -1.82 -12.66
CA GLY A 50 5.17 -1.64 -12.86
C GLY A 50 5.81 -2.80 -13.63
N THR A 51 5.41 -4.03 -13.32
CA THR A 51 5.86 -5.25 -14.01
C THR A 51 5.42 -5.25 -15.47
N VAL A 52 4.18 -4.83 -15.75
CA VAL A 52 3.69 -4.66 -17.12
C VAL A 52 4.56 -3.65 -17.87
N GLY A 53 4.84 -2.49 -17.29
CA GLY A 53 5.70 -1.48 -17.90
C GLY A 53 7.13 -1.97 -18.21
N GLN A 54 7.64 -2.92 -17.42
CA GLN A 54 8.96 -3.53 -17.65
C GLN A 54 8.93 -4.62 -18.73
N ILE A 55 7.86 -5.43 -18.80
CA ILE A 55 7.75 -6.56 -19.73
C ILE A 55 7.37 -6.09 -21.14
N THR A 56 6.43 -5.14 -21.27
CA THR A 56 5.96 -4.63 -22.57
C THR A 56 7.07 -4.33 -23.58
N PRO A 57 8.12 -3.55 -23.27
CA PRO A 57 9.18 -3.27 -24.24
C PRO A 57 9.97 -4.51 -24.65
N LEU A 58 10.11 -5.52 -23.78
CA LEU A 58 10.75 -6.78 -24.14
C LEU A 58 9.91 -7.55 -25.16
N LEU A 59 8.59 -7.55 -24.98
CA LEU A 59 7.66 -8.21 -25.91
C LEU A 59 7.62 -7.54 -27.28
N GLU A 60 7.77 -6.21 -27.32
CA GLU A 60 7.84 -5.46 -28.57
C GLU A 60 9.07 -5.82 -29.41
N THR A 61 10.15 -6.32 -28.81
CA THR A 61 11.34 -6.80 -29.53
C THR A 61 11.19 -8.20 -30.13
N LEU A 62 10.13 -8.93 -29.79
CA LEU A 62 9.97 -10.31 -30.24
C LEU A 62 9.67 -10.37 -31.74
N TYR A 63 10.57 -11.03 -32.47
CA TYR A 63 10.40 -11.28 -33.90
C TYR A 63 9.12 -12.10 -34.21
N PHE A 64 8.78 -13.06 -33.36
CA PHE A 64 7.63 -13.95 -33.53
C PHE A 64 6.37 -13.49 -32.78
N ARG A 65 6.12 -12.18 -32.68
CA ARG A 65 4.93 -11.62 -32.00
C ARG A 65 3.59 -12.15 -32.54
N ALA A 66 3.53 -12.65 -33.78
CA ALA A 66 2.29 -13.23 -34.33
C ALA A 66 2.02 -14.67 -33.85
N ALA A 67 2.97 -15.31 -33.16
CA ALA A 67 2.78 -16.64 -32.61
C ALA A 67 1.88 -16.60 -31.36
N PRO A 68 1.14 -17.68 -31.05
CA PRO A 68 0.26 -17.75 -29.87
C PRO A 68 1.08 -17.97 -28.60
N LEU A 69 1.80 -16.94 -28.16
CA LEU A 69 2.63 -16.96 -26.95
C LEU A 69 1.83 -16.35 -25.79
N ALA A 70 1.67 -17.10 -24.69
CA ALA A 70 0.95 -16.63 -23.50
C ALA A 70 1.48 -15.31 -22.92
N VAL A 71 2.77 -15.03 -23.12
CA VAL A 71 3.39 -13.78 -22.67
C VAL A 71 2.84 -12.55 -23.39
N LEU A 72 2.29 -12.69 -24.60
CA LEU A 72 1.70 -11.57 -25.33
C LEU A 72 0.37 -11.11 -24.73
N ASP A 73 -0.33 -12.02 -24.05
CA ASP A 73 -1.58 -11.72 -23.34
C ASP A 73 -1.34 -11.34 -21.87
N CYS A 74 -0.15 -11.63 -21.32
CA CYS A 74 0.10 -11.49 -19.89
C CYS A 74 0.00 -10.04 -19.40
N CYS A 75 0.39 -9.06 -20.21
CA CYS A 75 0.30 -7.65 -19.82
C CYS A 75 -1.15 -7.23 -19.57
N ALA A 76 -2.08 -7.63 -20.45
CA ALA A 76 -3.50 -7.34 -20.28
C ALA A 76 -4.07 -8.06 -19.03
N THR A 77 -3.66 -9.31 -18.78
CA THR A 77 -4.08 -10.04 -17.57
C THR A 77 -3.58 -9.37 -16.29
N LEU A 78 -2.33 -8.92 -16.26
CA LEU A 78 -1.76 -8.24 -15.09
C LEU A 78 -2.38 -6.87 -14.85
N GLU A 79 -2.69 -6.11 -15.90
CA GLU A 79 -3.41 -4.84 -15.78
C GLU A 79 -4.83 -5.04 -15.24
N ALA A 80 -5.55 -6.04 -15.76
CA ALA A 80 -6.88 -6.39 -15.27
C ALA A 80 -6.84 -6.80 -13.79
N LEU A 81 -5.88 -7.65 -13.39
CA LEU A 81 -5.70 -8.04 -12.00
C LEU A 81 -5.38 -6.84 -11.10
N ALA A 82 -4.51 -5.92 -11.55
CA ALA A 82 -4.21 -4.71 -10.78
C ALA A 82 -5.47 -3.85 -10.55
N GLN A 83 -6.34 -3.76 -11.54
CA GLN A 83 -7.61 -3.04 -11.42
C GLN A 83 -8.59 -3.74 -10.46
N GLU A 84 -8.71 -5.07 -10.53
CA GLU A 84 -9.54 -5.86 -9.62
C GLU A 84 -9.07 -5.71 -8.17
N VAL A 85 -7.76 -5.74 -7.92
CA VAL A 85 -7.18 -5.51 -6.58
C VAL A 85 -7.51 -4.11 -6.06
N GLU A 86 -7.40 -3.07 -6.89
CA GLU A 86 -7.68 -1.68 -6.49
C GLU A 86 -9.16 -1.42 -6.21
N GLN A 87 -10.06 -2.16 -6.86
CA GLN A 87 -11.51 -1.95 -6.80
C GLN A 87 -12.16 -2.95 -5.84
N ASP A 88 -12.15 -4.23 -6.21
CA ASP A 88 -12.95 -5.28 -5.57
C ASP A 88 -12.33 -5.75 -4.26
N ASP A 89 -11.01 -5.98 -4.22
CA ASP A 89 -10.33 -6.45 -3.01
C ASP A 89 -10.28 -5.38 -1.92
N VAL A 90 -9.96 -4.14 -2.29
CA VAL A 90 -9.99 -3.00 -1.35
C VAL A 90 -11.40 -2.77 -0.79
N GLN A 91 -12.43 -2.87 -1.64
CA GLN A 91 -13.82 -2.80 -1.18
C GLN A 91 -14.13 -3.94 -0.22
N THR A 92 -13.75 -5.17 -0.56
CA THR A 92 -13.97 -6.36 0.28
C THR A 92 -13.34 -6.18 1.66
N ILE A 93 -12.09 -5.73 1.75
CA ILE A 93 -11.40 -5.47 3.03
C ILE A 93 -12.10 -4.37 3.83
N THR A 94 -12.53 -3.30 3.16
CA THR A 94 -13.24 -2.20 3.80
C THR A 94 -14.59 -2.65 4.39
N GLU A 95 -15.33 -3.47 3.65
CA GLU A 95 -16.60 -4.04 4.10
C GLU A 95 -16.42 -4.99 5.28
N ARG A 96 -15.46 -5.92 5.19
CA ARG A 96 -15.10 -6.82 6.29
C ARG A 96 -14.67 -6.07 7.54
N GLY A 97 -13.88 -5.02 7.38
CA GLY A 97 -13.50 -4.12 8.47
C GLY A 97 -14.70 -3.47 9.15
N ARG A 98 -15.68 -3.01 8.36
CA ARG A 98 -16.92 -2.41 8.86
C ARG A 98 -17.77 -3.42 9.62
N GLU A 99 -17.91 -4.64 9.12
CA GLU A 99 -18.62 -5.74 9.81
C GLU A 99 -17.98 -6.03 11.17
N GLN A 100 -16.66 -6.17 11.21
CA GLN A 100 -15.93 -6.43 12.45
C GLN A 100 -16.12 -5.33 13.49
N LEU A 101 -16.19 -4.06 13.06
CA LEU A 101 -16.40 -2.92 13.95
C LEU A 101 -17.81 -2.84 14.56
N GLN A 102 -18.81 -3.50 13.97
CA GLN A 102 -20.17 -3.57 14.51
C GLN A 102 -20.31 -4.61 15.63
N VAL A 103 -19.42 -5.61 15.63
CA VAL A 103 -19.43 -6.71 16.60
C VAL A 103 -18.58 -6.37 17.85
N LEU A 104 -17.64 -5.42 17.72
CA LEU A 104 -16.83 -4.85 18.81
C LEU A 104 -17.53 -3.68 19.51
#